data_AF-A0A7K2YTG8-F1
#
_entry.id   AF-A0A7K2YTG8-F1
#
_cell.length_a   1.000
_cell.length_b   1.000
_cell.length_c   1.000
_cell.angle_alpha   90.00
_cell.angle_beta   90.00
_cell.angle_gamma   90.00
#
_symmetry.space_group_name_H-M   'P 1'
#
loop_
_entity.id
_entity.type
_entity.pdbx_description
1 polymer ?
#
loop_
_entity_poly.entity_id
_entity_poly.type
_entity_poly.pdbx_seq_one_letter_code
_entity_poly.pdbx_strand_id
1 'polypeptide(L)'
;MLARFGQRAAGSVPETLGSLELTWLTAEFEQRYAVVLELSDDQFEAVRTVDDAVTVLREAVLAVAPAPATEVTGTGGIARS
;
A
#
# COMPACT_ATOMS: atom_id res chain seq x y z
N MET A 1 -1.22 1.38 12.59
CA MET A 1 -0.30 0.28 12.23
C MET A 1 1.02 0.42 12.98
N LEU A 2 1.84 1.46 12.73
CA LEU A 2 3.12 1.73 13.42
C LEU A 2 3.07 1.78 14.96
N ALA A 3 1.97 2.17 15.58
CA ALA A 3 1.83 2.12 17.05
C ALA A 3 1.99 0.69 17.62
N ARG A 4 1.60 -0.33 16.85
CA ARG A 4 1.79 -1.74 17.20
C ARG A 4 3.27 -2.12 17.18
N PHE A 5 4.05 -1.53 16.27
CA PHE A 5 5.50 -1.62 16.28
C PHE A 5 6.05 -0.88 17.50
N GLY A 6 6.57 -1.64 18.46
CA GLY A 6 7.04 -1.11 19.74
C GLY A 6 5.97 -0.96 20.82
N GLN A 7 4.74 -1.45 20.59
CA GLN A 7 3.65 -1.48 21.60
C GLN A 7 3.40 -0.11 22.28
N ARG A 8 3.32 0.95 21.48
CA ARG A 8 3.17 2.33 21.94
C ARG A 8 1.78 2.90 21.63
N ALA A 9 1.44 4.01 22.30
CA ALA A 9 0.24 4.77 21.96
C ALA A 9 0.39 5.43 20.58
N ALA A 10 -0.72 5.63 19.87
CA ALA A 10 -0.71 6.22 18.52
C ALA A 10 -0.12 7.63 18.49
N GLY A 11 -0.43 8.48 19.48
CA GLY A 11 0.15 9.83 19.60
C GLY A 11 1.62 9.85 20.04
N SER A 12 2.21 8.68 20.32
CA SER A 12 3.62 8.53 20.67
C SER A 12 4.43 7.88 19.53
N VAL A 13 3.83 7.71 18.35
CA VAL A 13 4.57 7.32 17.15
C VAL A 13 5.40 8.53 16.68
N PRO A 14 6.73 8.38 16.54
CA PRO A 14 7.57 9.44 16.03
C PRO A 14 7.24 9.72 14.56
N GLU A 15 7.36 10.98 14.16
CA GLU A 15 7.13 11.37 12.76
C GLU A 15 8.23 10.81 11.84
N THR A 16 9.46 10.71 12.33
CA THR A 16 10.59 10.17 11.56
C THR A 16 10.57 8.65 11.56
N LEU A 17 10.82 8.05 10.40
CA LEU A 17 10.92 6.60 10.22
C LEU A 17 12.36 6.18 9.91
N GLY A 18 12.81 5.13 10.59
CA GLY A 18 13.99 4.38 10.21
C GLY A 18 13.66 3.25 9.23
N SER A 19 14.71 2.62 8.70
CA SER A 19 14.58 1.50 7.76
C SER A 19 13.86 0.30 8.35
N LEU A 20 14.01 0.03 9.64
CA LEU A 20 13.32 -1.06 10.32
C LEU A 20 11.83 -0.79 10.50
N GLU A 21 11.47 0.43 10.94
CA GLU A 21 10.07 0.85 11.02
C GLU A 21 9.38 0.73 9.66
N LEU A 22 10.06 1.18 8.61
CA LEU A 22 9.54 1.14 7.25
C LEU A 22 9.37 -0.29 6.75
N THR A 23 10.38 -1.15 6.92
CA THR A 23 10.30 -2.57 6.56
C THR A 23 9.14 -3.26 7.28
N TRP A 24 9.00 -3.01 8.59
CA TRP A 24 7.91 -3.57 9.37
C TRP A 24 6.54 -3.04 8.91
N LEU A 25 6.44 -1.74 8.63
CA LEU A 25 5.20 -1.12 8.16
C LEU A 25 4.76 -1.70 6.83
N THR A 26 5.66 -1.86 5.87
CA THR A 26 5.37 -2.47 4.57
C THR A 26 4.83 -3.89 4.75
N ALA A 27 5.53 -4.73 5.54
CA ALA A 27 5.11 -6.11 5.78
C ALA A 27 3.75 -6.21 6.50
N GLU A 28 3.47 -5.34 7.48
CA GLU A 28 2.17 -5.31 8.17
C GLU A 28 1.05 -4.80 7.24
N PHE A 29 1.37 -3.84 6.35
CA PHE A 29 0.43 -3.31 5.37
C PHE A 29 0.02 -4.40 4.36
N GLU A 30 0.99 -5.10 3.78
CA GLU A 30 0.78 -6.22 2.86
C GLU A 30 -0.08 -7.32 3.49
N GLN A 31 0.27 -7.75 4.71
CA GLN A 31 -0.50 -8.76 5.45
C GLN A 31 -1.93 -8.28 5.75
N ARG A 32 -2.10 -7.02 6.16
CA ARG A 32 -3.41 -6.49 6.54
C ARG A 32 -4.35 -6.35 5.35
N TYR A 33 -3.83 -5.99 4.18
CA TYR A 33 -4.64 -5.78 2.97
C TYR A 33 -4.57 -6.94 1.98
N ALA A 34 -3.80 -8.00 2.28
CA ALA A 34 -3.57 -9.14 1.41
C ALA A 34 -3.08 -8.72 0.00
N VAL A 35 -2.15 -7.76 -0.03
CA VAL A 35 -1.50 -7.27 -1.26
C VAL A 35 0.00 -7.58 -1.21
N VAL A 36 0.65 -7.57 -2.37
CA VAL A 36 2.11 -7.62 -2.50
C VAL A 36 2.54 -6.33 -3.20
N LEU A 37 3.45 -5.58 -2.57
CA LEU A 37 3.93 -4.31 -3.09
C LEU A 37 5.36 -4.47 -3.62
N GLU A 38 5.56 -4.10 -4.87
CA GLU A 38 6.88 -4.04 -5.49
C GLU A 38 7.47 -2.63 -5.28
N LEU A 39 8.08 -2.40 -4.12
CA LEU A 39 8.79 -1.15 -3.81
C LEU A 39 10.26 -1.29 -4.19
N SER A 40 10.79 -0.37 -4.99
CA SER A 40 12.21 -0.33 -5.30
C SER A 40 13.05 0.22 -4.14
N ASP A 41 14.34 -0.09 -4.14
CA ASP A 41 15.28 0.43 -3.13
C ASP A 41 15.25 1.96 -3.06
N ASP A 42 15.18 2.65 -4.21
CA ASP A 42 15.04 4.12 -4.27
C ASP A 42 13.79 4.62 -3.55
N GLN A 43 12.67 3.88 -3.61
CA GLN A 43 11.43 4.24 -2.91
C GLN A 43 11.59 4.03 -1.40
N PHE A 44 12.25 2.95 -0.97
CA PHE A 44 12.60 2.75 0.43
C PHE A 44 13.55 3.85 0.94
N GLU A 45 14.53 4.23 0.13
CA GLU A 45 15.48 5.29 0.45
C GLU A 45 14.87 6.69 0.41
N ALA A 46 13.74 6.92 -0.24
CA ALA A 46 13.09 8.23 -0.23
C ALA A 46 12.31 8.51 1.07
N VAL A 47 11.89 7.47 1.80
CA VAL A 47 11.02 7.60 2.96
C VAL A 47 11.81 8.00 4.21
N ARG A 48 11.47 9.14 4.81
CA ARG A 48 12.03 9.62 6.09
C ARG A 48 10.98 9.90 7.13
N THR A 49 9.73 10.05 6.71
CA THR A 49 8.60 10.41 7.57
C THR A 49 7.41 9.47 7.40
N VAL A 50 6.42 9.57 8.30
CA VAL A 50 5.17 8.81 8.17
C VAL A 50 4.41 9.25 6.92
N ASP A 51 4.43 10.54 6.62
CA ASP A 51 3.76 11.09 5.42
C ASP A 51 4.40 10.58 4.11
N ASP A 52 5.74 10.47 4.06
CA ASP A 52 6.43 9.87 2.91
C ASP A 52 5.98 8.42 2.72
N ALA A 53 5.94 7.64 3.80
CA ALA A 53 5.51 6.24 3.75
C ALA A 53 4.06 6.10 3.27
N VAL A 54 3.16 6.95 3.76
CA VAL A 54 1.75 6.96 3.30
C VAL A 54 1.65 7.29 1.82
N THR A 55 2.46 8.23 1.33
CA THR A 55 2.49 8.61 -0.08
C THR A 55 2.97 7.44 -0.95
N VAL A 56 4.12 6.85 -0.62
CA VAL A 56 4.70 5.72 -1.37
C VAL A 56 3.78 4.50 -1.36
N LEU A 57 3.25 4.11 -0.20
CA LEU A 57 2.35 2.95 -0.10
C LEU A 57 1.04 3.16 -0.88
N ARG A 58 0.52 4.40 -0.90
CA ARG A 58 -0.66 4.74 -1.71
C ARG A 58 -0.37 4.56 -3.19
N GLU A 59 0.73 5.12 -3.68
CA GLU A 59 1.11 5.03 -5.09
C GLU A 59 1.34 3.57 -5.52
N ALA A 60 2.03 2.79 -4.70
CA ALA A 60 2.31 1.37 -4.97
C ALA A 60 1.01 0.54 -5.05
N VAL A 61 0.06 0.75 -4.14
CA VAL A 61 -1.23 0.04 -4.19
C VAL A 61 -2.04 0.43 -5.41
N LEU A 62 -2.04 1.71 -5.79
CA LEU A 62 -2.76 2.17 -6.99
C LEU A 62 -2.14 1.63 -8.27
N ALA A 63 -0.83 1.37 -8.29
CA ALA A 63 -0.15 0.72 -9.41
C ALA A 63 -0.48 -0.77 -9.53
N VAL A 64 -0.75 -1.46 -8.41
CA VAL A 64 -1.07 -2.91 -8.39
C VAL A 64 -2.56 -3.21 -8.55
N ALA A 65 -3.43 -2.28 -8.15
CA ALA A 65 -4.87 -2.49 -8.22
C ALA A 65 -5.31 -2.60 -9.68
N PRO A 66 -6.09 -3.64 -10.06
CA PRO A 66 -6.77 -3.61 -11.34
C PRO A 66 -7.65 -2.35 -11.38
N ALA A 67 -7.56 -1.59 -12.46
CA ALA A 67 -8.41 -0.43 -12.70
C ALA A 67 -9.87 -0.81 -12.36
N PRO A 68 -10.64 0.05 -11.67
CA PRO A 68 -12.02 -0.27 -11.35
C PRO A 68 -12.69 -0.65 -12.66
N ALA A 69 -13.18 -1.89 -12.73
CA ALA A 69 -13.88 -2.39 -13.89
C ALA A 69 -14.99 -1.39 -14.21
N THR A 70 -14.75 -0.57 -15.23
CA THR A 70 -15.82 0.20 -15.83
C THR A 70 -16.70 -0.88 -16.43
N GLU A 71 -17.84 -1.16 -15.79
CA GLU A 71 -18.85 -2.09 -16.30
C GLU A 71 -19.12 -1.74 -17.77
N VAL A 72 -18.55 -2.51 -18.69
CA VAL A 72 -19.01 -2.56 -20.07
C VAL A 72 -20.22 -3.49 -20.07
N THR A 73 -21.34 -2.95 -19.59
CA THR A 73 -22.63 -3.61 -19.68
C THR A 73 -23.15 -3.45 -21.11
N GLY A 74 -23.21 -4.57 -21.82
CA GLY A 74 -24.26 -4.83 -22.80
C GLY A 74 -23.92 -4.57 -24.27
N THR A 75 -23.96 -5.65 -25.05
CA THR A 75 -24.67 -5.83 -26.34
C THR A 75 -23.94 -6.97 -27.07
N GLY A 76 -24.39 -8.22 -27.02
CA GLY A 76 -25.61 -8.70 -27.65
C GLY A 76 -25.20 -9.56 -28.85
N GLY A 77 -25.41 -10.88 -28.79
CA GLY A 77 -24.99 -11.76 -29.89
C GLY A 77 -25.19 -13.25 -29.66
N ILE A 78 -26.39 -13.69 -29.27
CA ILE A 78 -26.78 -15.09 -29.47
C ILE A 78 -27.33 -15.25 -30.91
N ALA A 79 -26.46 -15.63 -31.84
CA ALA A 79 -26.91 -16.16 -33.13
C ALA A 79 -26.99 -17.69 -33.01
N ARG A 80 -28.21 -18.21 -32.80
CA ARG A 80 -28.53 -19.60 -33.15
C ARG A 80 -29.18 -19.60 -34.53
N SER A 81 -28.58 -20.30 -35.48
CA SER A 81 -29.24 -20.91 -36.65
C SER A 81 -28.32 -21.99 -37.21
#